data_AF-A0A5A7MHW1-F1
#
_entry.id   AF-A0A5A7MHW1-F1
#
_cell.length_a   1.000
_cell.length_b   1.000
_cell.length_c   1.000
_cell.angle_alpha   90.00
_cell.angle_beta   90.00
_cell.angle_gamma   90.00
#
_symmetry.space_group_name_H-M   'P 1'
#
loop_
_entity.id
_entity.type
_entity.pdbx_description
1 polymer ?
#
loop_
_entity_poly.entity_id
_entity_poly.type
_entity_poly.pdbx_seq_one_letter_code
_entity_poly.pdbx_strand_id
1 'polypeptide(L)'
;MGNSDALWLNAEREADDANARNKGLWARCFAQAEGDEAKAKALYMTERVRQQGGAIANAQPKSKAVVWLKYGLASLVLLVALFFIIASRLPSDGQPESRAAINLCWKDHKNPALDEQTKQFVAQTCNGLTEQHRAKFGSAP
;
A
#
# COMPACT_ATOMS: atom_id res chain seq x y z
N MET A 1 -3.89 34.62 -11.02
CA MET A 1 -2.47 34.98 -11.18
C MET A 1 -1.66 33.71 -11.06
N GLY A 2 -0.92 33.35 -12.09
CA GLY A 2 -0.05 32.16 -12.06
C GLY A 2 1.13 32.39 -11.12
N ASN A 3 1.74 31.30 -10.65
CA ASN A 3 2.98 31.37 -9.84
C ASN A 3 4.09 32.12 -10.60
N SER A 4 4.12 32.00 -11.93
CA SER A 4 5.01 32.77 -12.82
C SER A 4 4.87 34.28 -12.65
N ASP A 5 3.64 34.79 -12.63
CA ASP A 5 3.37 36.23 -12.65
C ASP A 5 3.83 36.88 -11.34
N ALA A 6 3.63 36.16 -10.23
CA ALA A 6 4.10 36.59 -8.91
C ALA A 6 5.63 36.67 -8.84
N LEU A 7 6.35 35.79 -9.53
CA LEU A 7 7.82 35.80 -9.57
C LEU A 7 8.35 37.00 -10.34
N TRP A 8 7.77 37.28 -11.51
CA TRP A 8 8.15 38.46 -12.29
C TRP A 8 7.85 39.76 -11.55
N LEU A 9 6.68 39.87 -10.92
CA LEU A 9 6.30 41.04 -10.11
C LEU A 9 7.23 41.26 -8.90
N ASN A 10 7.68 40.17 -8.27
CA ASN A 10 8.63 40.26 -7.17
C ASN A 10 10.04 40.63 -7.66
N ALA A 11 10.48 40.06 -8.78
CA ALA A 11 11.77 40.39 -9.38
C ALA A 11 11.82 41.85 -9.86
N GLU A 12 10.71 42.37 -10.38
CA GLU A 12 10.57 43.78 -10.77
C GLU A 12 10.70 44.71 -9.56
N ARG A 13 9.91 44.44 -8.50
CA ARG A 13 9.98 45.22 -7.25
C ARG A 13 11.38 45.17 -6.61
N GLU A 14 12.02 44.02 -6.64
CA GLU A 14 13.39 43.86 -6.14
C GLU A 14 14.40 44.64 -6.99
N ALA A 15 14.22 44.71 -8.31
CA ALA A 15 15.10 45.45 -9.19
C ALA A 15 14.98 46.98 -9.04
N ASP A 16 13.78 47.48 -8.75
CA ASP A 16 13.49 48.90 -8.55
C ASP A 16 14.01 49.45 -7.20
N ASP A 17 14.13 48.60 -6.18
CA ASP A 17 14.70 49.01 -4.89
C ASP A 17 16.21 48.71 -4.83
N ALA A 18 17.01 49.77 -4.87
CA ALA A 18 18.47 49.70 -4.77
C ALA A 18 18.99 49.04 -3.48
N ASN A 19 18.18 49.00 -2.41
CA ASN A 19 18.52 48.36 -1.14
C ASN A 19 18.10 46.89 -1.09
N ALA A 20 17.01 46.52 -1.77
CA ALA A 20 16.53 45.13 -1.82
C ALA A 20 17.23 44.29 -2.89
N ARG A 21 17.73 44.92 -3.97
CA ARG A 21 18.42 44.21 -5.06
C ARG A 21 19.71 43.53 -4.58
N ASN A 22 19.96 42.35 -5.13
CA ASN A 22 21.23 41.67 -4.98
C ASN A 22 22.33 42.48 -5.69
N LYS A 23 23.16 43.19 -4.91
CA LYS A 23 24.22 44.08 -5.40
C LYS A 23 25.19 43.39 -6.35
N GLY A 24 25.56 42.13 -6.08
CA GLY A 24 26.49 41.37 -6.90
C GLY A 24 25.89 40.97 -8.24
N LEU A 25 24.63 40.51 -8.23
CA LEU A 25 23.92 40.16 -9.46
C LEU A 25 23.65 41.41 -10.31
N TRP A 26 23.22 42.50 -9.68
CA TRP A 26 23.01 43.78 -10.35
C TRP A 26 24.29 44.29 -11.00
N ALA A 27 25.42 44.31 -10.28
CA ALA A 27 26.70 44.75 -10.83
C ALA A 27 27.12 43.94 -12.07
N ARG A 28 26.89 42.62 -12.07
CA ARG A 28 27.17 41.77 -13.23
C ARG A 28 26.27 42.12 -14.42
N CYS A 29 24.96 42.25 -14.19
CA CYS A 29 23.99 42.61 -15.24
C CYS A 29 24.25 44.01 -15.78
N PHE A 30 24.66 44.95 -14.92
CA PHE A 30 24.99 46.32 -15.29
C PHE A 30 26.27 46.38 -16.15
N ALA A 31 27.31 45.62 -15.78
CA ALA A 31 28.52 45.49 -16.59
C ALA A 31 28.22 44.84 -17.96
N GLN A 32 27.36 43.81 -17.99
CA GLN A 32 26.95 43.13 -19.22
C GLN A 32 26.08 44.02 -20.13
N ALA A 33 25.35 44.97 -19.54
CA ALA A 33 24.56 45.95 -20.24
C ALA A 33 25.35 47.18 -20.68
N GLU A 34 26.68 47.21 -20.49
CA GLU A 34 27.55 48.36 -20.82
C GLU A 34 27.10 49.66 -20.11
N GLY A 35 26.47 49.54 -18.95
CA GLY A 35 25.95 50.67 -18.17
C GLY A 35 24.54 51.13 -18.54
N ASP A 36 23.85 50.47 -19.49
CA ASP A 36 22.44 50.70 -19.77
C ASP A 36 21.56 50.11 -18.65
N GLU A 37 20.91 50.98 -17.89
CA GLU A 37 20.08 50.61 -16.75
C GLU A 37 18.82 49.82 -17.13
N ALA A 38 18.18 50.16 -18.25
CA ALA A 38 16.97 49.47 -18.71
C ALA A 38 17.30 48.05 -19.15
N LYS A 39 18.41 47.89 -19.89
CA LYS A 39 18.91 46.58 -20.31
C LYS A 39 19.43 45.76 -19.12
N ALA A 40 20.10 46.39 -18.16
CA ALA A 40 20.54 45.74 -16.92
C ALA A 40 19.36 45.23 -16.08
N LYS A 41 18.28 46.01 -15.97
CA LYS A 41 17.05 45.62 -15.26
C LYS A 41 16.40 44.38 -15.89
N ALA A 42 16.26 44.36 -17.22
CA ALA A 42 15.69 43.21 -17.92
C ALA A 42 16.52 41.91 -17.71
N LEU A 43 17.86 42.03 -17.80
CA LEU A 43 18.78 40.92 -17.53
C LEU A 43 18.70 40.44 -16.07
N TYR A 44 18.63 41.38 -15.13
CA TYR A 44 18.50 41.08 -13.70
C TYR A 44 17.20 40.33 -13.40
N MET A 45 16.07 40.84 -13.88
CA MET A 45 14.76 40.21 -13.65
C MET A 45 14.71 38.79 -14.22
N THR A 46 15.22 38.59 -15.44
CA THR A 46 15.28 37.27 -16.08
C THR A 46 16.10 36.27 -15.27
N GLU A 47 17.29 36.67 -14.83
CA GLU A 47 18.19 35.82 -14.05
C GLU A 47 17.64 35.56 -12.64
N ARG A 48 16.94 36.54 -12.05
CA ARG A 48 16.31 36.42 -10.75
C ARG A 48 15.13 35.46 -10.78
N VAL A 49 14.27 35.57 -11.79
CA VAL A 49 13.17 34.62 -12.02
C VAL A 49 13.70 33.23 -12.32
N ARG A 50 14.83 33.10 -13.03
CA ARG A 50 15.49 31.80 -13.24
C ARG A 50 15.97 31.17 -11.92
N GLN A 51 16.59 31.96 -11.04
CA GLN A 51 17.02 31.51 -9.71
C GLN A 51 15.83 31.11 -8.83
N GLN A 52 14.79 31.95 -8.79
CA GLN A 52 13.60 31.68 -7.99
C GLN A 52 12.77 30.52 -8.54
N GLY A 53 12.63 30.40 -9.87
CA GLY A 53 11.97 29.28 -10.53
C GLY A 53 12.69 27.94 -10.31
N GLY A 54 14.03 27.94 -10.34
CA GLY A 54 14.83 26.76 -9.98
C GLY A 54 14.76 26.39 -8.50
N ALA A 55 14.67 27.39 -7.61
CA ALA A 55 14.47 27.17 -6.18
C ALA A 55 13.07 26.64 -5.87
N ILE A 56 12.03 27.14 -6.55
CA ILE A 56 10.64 26.70 -6.38
C ILE A 56 10.43 25.30 -6.98
N ALA A 57 11.07 24.99 -8.12
CA ALA A 57 11.06 23.65 -8.69
C ALA A 57 11.72 22.61 -7.76
N ASN A 58 12.77 23.00 -7.03
CA ASN A 58 13.43 22.15 -6.05
C ASN A 58 12.77 22.16 -4.66
N ALA A 59 11.97 23.18 -4.34
CA ALA A 59 11.12 23.23 -3.16
C ALA A 59 9.82 22.44 -3.35
N GLN A 60 9.92 21.24 -3.93
CA GLN A 60 8.86 20.25 -3.78
C GLN A 60 8.86 19.81 -2.31
N PRO A 61 7.81 20.10 -1.51
CA PRO A 61 7.75 19.59 -0.16
C PRO A 61 7.71 18.07 -0.26
N LYS A 62 8.77 17.39 0.20
CA LYS A 62 8.75 15.94 0.42
C LYS A 62 7.69 15.68 1.48
N SER A 63 6.45 15.51 1.03
CA SER A 63 5.31 15.45 1.90
C SER A 63 5.45 14.17 2.74
N LYS A 64 5.50 14.35 4.06
CA LYS A 64 5.58 13.26 5.03
C LYS A 64 4.43 12.26 4.83
N ALA A 65 3.32 12.70 4.21
CA ALA A 65 2.19 11.88 3.84
C ALA A 65 2.53 10.81 2.77
N VAL A 66 3.36 11.12 1.78
CA VAL A 66 3.78 10.10 0.78
C VAL A 66 4.67 9.05 1.43
N VAL A 67 5.52 9.45 2.38
CA VAL A 67 6.34 8.52 3.15
C VAL A 67 5.47 7.62 4.03
N TRP A 68 4.49 8.20 4.73
CA TRP A 68 3.53 7.43 5.54
C TRP A 68 2.67 6.47 4.72
N LEU A 69 2.21 6.89 3.54
CA LEU A 69 1.42 6.05 2.63
C LEU A 69 2.22 4.82 2.16
N LYS A 70 3.52 4.99 1.86
CA LYS A 70 4.40 3.89 1.47
C LYS A 70 4.56 2.86 2.58
N TYR A 71 4.81 3.31 3.81
CA TYR A 71 4.93 2.40 4.96
C TYR A 71 3.60 1.74 5.33
N GLY A 72 2.48 2.47 5.23
CA GLY A 72 1.14 1.94 5.44
C GLY A 72 0.79 0.83 4.46
N LEU A 73 1.04 1.05 3.16
CA LEU A 73 0.78 0.04 2.13
C LEU A 73 1.68 -1.19 2.28
N ALA A 74 2.97 -1.00 2.59
CA ALA A 74 3.91 -2.10 2.82
C ALA A 74 3.50 -2.96 4.03
N SER A 75 3.07 -2.33 5.13
CA SER A 75 2.57 -3.02 6.32
C SER A 75 1.31 -3.83 6.02
N LEU A 76 0.36 -3.25 5.29
CA LEU A 76 -0.88 -3.94 4.90
C LEU A 76 -0.59 -5.20 4.06
N VAL A 77 0.29 -5.10 3.06
CA VAL A 77 0.68 -6.24 2.22
C VAL A 77 1.32 -7.34 3.06
N LEU A 78 2.18 -6.97 4.01
CA LEU A 78 2.83 -7.92 4.90
C LEU A 78 1.83 -8.64 5.82
N LEU A 79 0.84 -7.92 6.35
CA LEU A 79 -0.24 -8.51 7.16
C LEU A 79 -1.11 -9.47 6.34
N VAL A 80 -1.47 -9.11 5.11
CA VAL A 80 -2.26 -9.97 4.22
C VAL A 80 -1.48 -11.24 3.87
N ALA A 81 -0.20 -11.12 3.51
CA ALA A 81 0.64 -12.28 3.23
C ALA A 81 0.75 -13.21 4.46
N LEU A 82 0.93 -12.64 5.65
CA LEU A 82 1.00 -13.40 6.89
C LEU A 82 -0.34 -14.10 7.19
N PHE A 83 -1.47 -13.45 6.93
CA PHE A 83 -2.80 -14.05 7.06
C PHE A 83 -2.98 -15.27 6.12
N PHE A 84 -2.57 -15.17 4.85
CA PHE A 84 -2.65 -16.31 3.92
C PHE A 84 -1.77 -17.49 4.37
N ILE A 85 -0.59 -17.22 4.93
CA ILE A 85 0.28 -18.28 5.48
C ILE A 85 -0.42 -18.98 6.64
N ILE A 86 -1.03 -18.24 7.58
CA ILE A 86 -1.76 -18.83 8.72
C ILE A 86 -3.02 -19.57 8.25
N ALA A 87 -3.79 -18.99 7.33
CA ALA A 87 -5.00 -19.59 6.77
C ALA A 87 -4.72 -20.92 6.09
N SER A 88 -3.60 -21.04 5.36
CA SER A 88 -3.17 -22.29 4.72
C SER A 88 -2.80 -23.40 5.72
N ARG A 89 -2.56 -23.05 6.99
CA ARG A 89 -2.22 -23.99 8.08
C ARG A 89 -3.39 -24.35 8.97
N LEU A 90 -4.53 -23.69 8.83
CA LEU A 90 -5.73 -24.03 9.60
C LEU A 90 -6.32 -25.34 9.06
N PRO A 91 -6.50 -26.36 9.92
CA PRO A 91 -7.08 -27.63 9.52
C PRO A 91 -8.53 -27.41 9.08
N SER A 92 -8.87 -27.93 7.90
CA SER A 92 -10.22 -27.88 7.34
C SER A 92 -11.22 -28.47 8.34
N ASP A 93 -12.10 -27.60 8.79
CA ASP A 93 -13.18 -27.64 9.76
C ASP A 93 -14.20 -28.78 9.57
N GLY A 94 -14.03 -29.65 8.57
CA GLY A 94 -14.87 -30.83 8.34
C GLY A 94 -14.48 -32.11 9.11
N GLN A 95 -13.36 -32.12 9.83
CA GLN A 95 -12.94 -33.29 10.62
C GLN A 95 -13.87 -33.62 11.81
N PRO A 96 -14.34 -32.65 12.65
CA PRO A 96 -15.18 -32.97 13.80
C PRO A 96 -16.58 -33.48 13.39
N GLU A 97 -17.19 -32.92 12.35
CA GLU A 97 -18.51 -33.36 11.88
C GLU A 97 -18.50 -34.79 11.35
N SER A 98 -17.46 -35.15 10.58
CA SER A 98 -17.35 -36.50 10.03
C SER A 98 -17.09 -37.56 11.11
N ARG A 99 -16.35 -37.23 12.18
CA ARG A 99 -16.23 -38.11 13.36
C ARG A 99 -17.53 -38.28 14.13
N ALA A 100 -18.35 -37.22 14.22
CA ALA A 100 -19.65 -37.28 14.87
C ALA A 100 -20.62 -38.21 14.10
N ALA A 101 -20.64 -38.11 12.76
CA ALA A 101 -21.45 -38.97 11.91
C ALA A 101 -21.04 -40.45 12.01
N ILE A 102 -19.73 -40.75 12.02
CA ILE A 102 -19.23 -42.12 12.19
C ILE A 102 -19.61 -42.68 13.57
N ASN A 103 -19.47 -41.87 14.64
CA ASN A 103 -19.89 -42.29 15.98
C ASN A 103 -21.39 -42.57 16.08
N LEU A 104 -22.24 -41.76 15.43
CA LEU A 104 -23.68 -42.01 15.35
C LEU A 104 -23.98 -43.33 14.62
N CYS A 105 -23.32 -43.60 13.49
CA CYS A 105 -23.48 -44.83 12.73
C CYS A 105 -23.19 -46.09 13.58
N TRP A 106 -22.08 -46.08 14.33
CA TRP A 106 -21.71 -47.19 15.22
C TRP A 106 -22.61 -47.29 16.47
N LYS A 107 -23.18 -46.18 16.91
CA LYS A 107 -24.14 -46.15 18.00
C LYS A 107 -25.46 -46.82 17.59
N ASP A 108 -25.95 -46.55 16.40
CA ASP A 108 -27.18 -47.15 15.86
C ASP A 108 -27.01 -48.65 15.58
N HIS A 109 -25.83 -49.08 15.12
CA HIS A 109 -25.51 -50.50 14.94
C HIS A 109 -25.62 -51.32 16.25
N LYS A 110 -25.35 -50.70 17.41
CA LYS A 110 -25.45 -51.36 18.72
C LYS A 110 -26.87 -51.43 19.28
N ASN A 111 -27.85 -50.86 18.59
CA ASN A 111 -29.23 -50.85 19.06
C ASN A 111 -29.83 -52.27 18.98
N PRO A 112 -30.23 -52.88 20.12
CA PRO A 112 -30.76 -54.24 20.13
C PRO A 112 -32.13 -54.37 19.44
N ALA A 113 -32.79 -53.26 19.13
CA ALA A 113 -34.07 -53.24 18.42
C ALA A 113 -33.94 -53.49 16.90
N LEU A 114 -32.71 -53.51 16.35
CA LEU A 114 -32.48 -53.78 14.93
C LEU A 114 -32.40 -55.29 14.65
N ASP A 115 -32.99 -55.71 13.53
CA ASP A 115 -32.82 -57.07 13.02
C ASP A 115 -31.38 -57.32 12.54
N GLU A 116 -30.98 -58.59 12.49
CA GLU A 116 -29.61 -58.98 12.18
C GLU A 116 -29.18 -58.64 10.74
N GLN A 117 -30.10 -58.66 9.79
CA GLN A 117 -29.85 -58.28 8.39
C GLN A 117 -29.62 -56.77 8.27
N THR A 118 -30.39 -55.95 8.99
CA THR A 118 -30.19 -54.50 9.02
C THR A 118 -28.85 -54.13 9.68
N LYS A 119 -28.39 -54.86 10.71
CA LYS A 119 -27.05 -54.63 11.30
C LYS A 119 -25.93 -54.82 10.28
N GLN A 120 -26.01 -55.87 9.45
CA GLN A 120 -25.01 -56.11 8.41
C GLN A 120 -24.97 -54.97 7.37
N PHE A 121 -26.14 -54.47 6.97
CA PHE A 121 -26.24 -53.33 6.05
C PHE A 121 -25.66 -52.04 6.65
N VAL A 122 -25.97 -51.75 7.91
CA VAL A 122 -25.44 -50.60 8.63
C VAL A 122 -23.91 -50.73 8.78
N ALA A 123 -23.39 -51.90 9.13
CA ALA A 123 -21.96 -52.14 9.25
C ALA A 123 -21.22 -51.87 7.92
N GLN A 124 -21.77 -52.31 6.79
CA GLN A 124 -21.20 -52.05 5.47
C GLN A 124 -21.16 -50.55 5.16
N THR A 125 -22.21 -49.82 5.51
CA THR A 125 -22.30 -48.35 5.33
C THR A 125 -21.31 -47.61 6.24
N CYS A 126 -21.23 -47.98 7.53
CA CYS A 126 -20.29 -47.35 8.46
C CYS A 126 -18.82 -47.59 8.07
N ASN A 127 -18.49 -48.77 7.54
CA ASN A 127 -17.15 -49.06 7.01
C ASN A 127 -16.81 -48.17 5.82
N GLY A 128 -17.75 -47.98 4.88
CA GLY A 128 -17.56 -47.07 3.74
C GLY A 128 -17.32 -45.62 4.16
N LEU A 129 -18.06 -45.11 5.14
CA LEU A 129 -17.82 -43.76 5.70
C LEU A 129 -16.45 -43.66 6.38
N THR A 130 -16.04 -44.70 7.09
CA THR A 130 -14.73 -44.76 7.78
C THR A 130 -13.58 -44.72 6.77
N GLU A 131 -13.69 -45.46 5.66
CA GLU A 131 -12.72 -45.43 4.56
C GLU A 131 -12.65 -44.06 3.89
N GLN A 132 -13.80 -43.42 3.62
CA GLN A 132 -13.84 -42.06 3.07
C GLN A 132 -13.20 -41.04 4.02
N HIS A 133 -13.46 -41.13 5.33
CA HIS A 133 -12.83 -40.27 6.32
C HIS A 133 -11.30 -40.48 6.35
N ARG A 134 -10.86 -41.74 6.34
CA ARG A 134 -9.43 -42.08 6.31
C ARG A 134 -8.75 -41.59 5.02
N ALA A 135 -9.42 -41.69 3.87
CA ALA A 135 -8.92 -41.18 2.61
C ALA A 135 -8.81 -39.64 2.60
N LYS A 136 -9.77 -38.93 3.22
CA LYS A 136 -9.82 -37.46 3.22
C LYS A 136 -8.89 -36.81 4.24
N PHE A 137 -8.72 -37.42 5.42
CA PHE A 137 -8.00 -36.82 6.54
C PHE A 137 -6.72 -37.57 6.93
N GLY A 138 -6.44 -38.74 6.35
CA GLY A 138 -5.24 -39.53 6.64
C GLY A 138 -5.18 -40.14 8.05
N SER A 139 -6.22 -39.95 8.87
CA SER A 139 -6.33 -40.43 10.25
C SER A 139 -7.52 -41.37 10.43
N ALA A 140 -7.43 -42.32 11.36
CA ALA A 140 -8.61 -43.04 11.84
C ALA A 140 -9.56 -42.07 12.58
N PRO A 141 -10.89 -42.26 12.47
CA PRO A 141 -11.88 -41.45 13.17
C PRO A 141 -11.88 -41.67 14.68
#